data_AF-A0A4Y2ICJ2-F1
#
_entry.id   AF-A0A4Y2ICJ2-F1
#
_cell.length_a   1.000
_cell.length_b   1.000
_cell.length_c   1.000
_cell.angle_alpha   90.00
_cell.angle_beta   90.00
_cell.angle_gamma   90.00
#
_symmetry.space_group_name_H-M   'P 1'
#
loop_
_entity.id
_entity.type
_entity.pdbx_description
1 polymer ?
#
loop_
_entity_poly.entity_id
_entity_poly.type
_entity_poly.pdbx_seq_one_letter_code
_entity_poly.pdbx_strand_id
1 'polypeptide(L)'
;MPNSADIRLSEISNSSAGISAIAIKTPAFWSDKPELWLAQFALGNISVDSTKFHYVIAALNSDDLACVSDIVLNPPQTDSCNSLKTRLIASTM
;
A
#
# COMPACT_ATOMS: atom_id res chain seq x y z
N MET A 1 8.19 -30.30 48.15
CA MET A 1 8.63 -28.91 48.40
C MET A 1 9.04 -28.32 47.07
N PRO A 2 8.41 -27.26 46.54
CA PRO A 2 8.89 -26.59 45.33
C PRO A 2 9.60 -25.29 45.73
N ASN A 3 10.87 -25.11 45.34
CA ASN A 3 11.40 -23.78 45.14
C ASN A 3 12.57 -23.77 44.16
N SER A 4 12.67 -22.64 43.46
CA SER A 4 13.82 -22.09 42.74
C SER A 4 13.95 -22.45 41.26
N ALA A 5 13.17 -21.75 40.44
CA ALA A 5 13.72 -20.89 39.40
C ALA A 5 12.59 -20.03 38.80
N ASP A 6 12.34 -18.89 39.43
CA ASP A 6 11.80 -17.72 38.73
C ASP A 6 12.88 -17.25 37.74
N ILE A 7 12.64 -17.39 36.43
CA ILE A 7 13.25 -16.52 35.42
C ILE A 7 12.15 -16.22 34.40
N ARG A 8 11.34 -15.21 34.74
CA ARG A 8 10.48 -14.51 33.80
C ARG A 8 11.32 -13.44 33.07
N LEU A 9 11.24 -13.44 31.73
CA LEU A 9 11.66 -12.37 30.81
C LEU A 9 13.11 -11.87 30.97
N SER A 10 13.97 -11.99 29.96
CA SER A 10 13.98 -11.09 28.80
C SER A 10 15.17 -11.51 27.96
N GLU A 11 15.03 -11.58 26.64
CA GLU A 11 15.96 -10.96 25.67
C GLU A 11 15.60 -11.46 24.27
N ILE A 12 14.52 -10.92 23.69
CA ILE A 12 14.38 -10.91 22.23
C ILE A 12 15.09 -9.64 21.76
N SER A 13 16.42 -9.69 21.76
CA SER A 13 17.26 -8.73 21.05
C SER A 13 17.17 -9.06 19.56
N ASN A 14 16.08 -8.63 18.91
CA ASN A 14 16.09 -8.42 17.48
C ASN A 14 15.80 -6.96 17.22
N SER A 15 16.85 -6.15 17.30
CA SER A 15 16.92 -4.81 16.71
C SER A 15 16.79 -4.93 15.19
N SER A 16 15.59 -5.23 14.71
CA SER A 16 15.16 -4.94 13.35
C SER A 16 14.54 -3.57 13.42
N ALA A 17 15.13 -2.60 12.71
CA ALA A 17 14.61 -1.25 12.57
C ALA A 17 13.09 -1.32 12.44
N GLY A 18 12.39 -0.84 13.47
CA GLY A 18 10.95 -0.91 13.54
C GLY A 18 10.38 -0.17 12.35
N ILE A 19 10.03 -0.91 11.30
CA ILE A 19 9.10 -0.43 10.30
C ILE A 19 7.80 -0.39 11.08
N SER A 20 7.55 0.75 11.74
CA SER A 20 6.23 1.14 12.18
C SER A 20 5.42 1.23 10.91
N ALA A 21 4.91 0.08 10.46
CA ALA A 21 3.89 0.01 9.44
C ALA A 21 2.71 0.69 10.10
N ILE A 22 2.64 2.01 9.91
CA ILE A 22 1.46 2.80 10.16
C ILE A 22 0.39 1.99 9.46
N ALA A 23 -0.59 1.48 10.19
CA ALA A 23 -1.78 0.93 9.57
C ALA A 23 -2.41 2.13 8.87
N ILE A 24 -1.97 2.39 7.64
CA ILE A 24 -2.51 3.47 6.83
C ILE A 24 -3.89 2.95 6.52
N LYS A 25 -4.84 3.39 7.34
CA LYS A 25 -6.26 3.15 7.14
C LYS A 25 -6.52 3.67 5.73
N THR A 26 -6.68 2.73 4.79
CA THR A 26 -6.72 3.02 3.36
C THR A 26 -7.80 4.07 3.15
N PRO A 27 -7.45 5.32 2.81
CA PRO A 27 -8.45 6.34 2.59
C PRO A 27 -9.28 5.89 1.41
N ALA A 28 -10.60 6.04 1.51
CA ALA A 28 -11.50 5.73 0.41
C ALA A 28 -10.99 6.38 -0.87
N PHE A 29 -10.94 5.61 -1.95
CA PHE A 29 -10.47 6.10 -3.24
C PHE A 29 -11.34 7.27 -3.72
N TRP A 30 -10.71 8.31 -4.24
CA TRP A 30 -11.40 9.48 -4.77
C TRP A 30 -11.53 9.38 -6.28
N SER A 31 -12.57 8.71 -6.77
CA SER A 31 -12.83 8.54 -8.21
C SER A 31 -12.97 9.87 -8.96
N ASP A 32 -13.45 10.94 -8.28
CA ASP A 32 -13.54 12.30 -8.85
C ASP A 32 -12.16 12.96 -9.04
N LYS A 33 -11.19 12.62 -8.20
CA LYS A 33 -9.84 13.21 -8.17
C LYS A 33 -8.77 12.17 -7.85
N PRO A 34 -8.50 11.23 -8.76
CA PRO A 34 -7.49 10.20 -8.56
C PRO A 34 -6.12 10.82 -8.30
N GLU A 35 -5.74 11.90 -9.00
CA GLU A 35 -4.44 12.56 -8.83
C GLU A 35 -4.16 13.03 -7.40
N LEU A 36 -5.18 13.61 -6.76
CA LEU A 36 -5.06 14.15 -5.40
C LEU A 36 -4.98 13.04 -4.36
N TRP A 37 -5.74 11.96 -4.57
CA TRP A 37 -5.63 10.75 -3.76
C TRP A 37 -4.24 10.11 -3.91
N LEU A 38 -3.72 10.06 -5.14
CA LEU A 38 -2.38 9.55 -5.44
C LEU A 38 -1.24 10.43 -4.89
N ALA A 39 -1.50 11.71 -4.61
CA ALA A 39 -0.52 12.59 -3.95
C ALA A 39 -0.30 12.20 -2.47
N GLN A 40 -1.26 11.54 -1.83
CA GLN A 40 -1.14 11.05 -0.45
C GLN A 40 0.01 10.05 -0.28
N PHE A 41 0.36 9.31 -1.33
CA PHE A 41 1.47 8.35 -1.30
C PHE A 41 2.83 9.03 -1.13
N ALA A 42 2.98 10.20 -1.76
CA ALA A 42 4.18 11.03 -1.57
C ALA A 42 4.27 11.55 -0.12
N LEU A 43 3.12 11.91 0.47
CA LEU A 43 3.04 12.34 1.87
C LEU A 43 3.33 11.20 2.85
N GLY A 44 2.84 10.00 2.55
CA GLY A 44 3.04 8.79 3.37
C GLY A 44 4.42 8.14 3.22
N ASN A 45 5.34 8.77 2.48
CA ASN A 45 6.68 8.24 2.18
C ASN A 45 6.65 6.83 1.53
N ILE A 46 5.54 6.50 0.87
CA ILE A 46 5.41 5.26 0.09
C ILE A 46 6.17 5.55 -1.21
N SER A 47 7.44 5.15 -1.27
CA SER A 47 8.28 5.34 -2.46
C SER A 47 8.22 4.15 -3.40
N VAL A 48 8.09 2.95 -2.83
CA VAL A 48 8.09 1.67 -3.55
C VAL A 48 6.88 1.56 -4.47
N ASP A 49 7.15 1.44 -5.78
CA ASP A 49 6.13 1.35 -6.83
C ASP A 49 5.16 0.19 -6.61
N SER A 50 5.67 -1.01 -6.31
CA SER A 50 4.86 -2.18 -6.02
C SER A 50 3.94 -1.96 -4.80
N THR A 51 4.42 -1.33 -3.73
CA THR A 51 3.56 -1.00 -2.59
C THR A 51 2.44 -0.02 -2.98
N LYS A 52 2.73 0.99 -3.80
CA LYS A 52 1.71 1.91 -4.32
C LYS A 52 0.67 1.15 -5.15
N PHE A 53 1.13 0.31 -6.09
CA PHE A 53 0.27 -0.47 -6.99
C PHE A 53 -0.72 -1.34 -6.20
N HIS A 54 -0.23 -2.12 -5.24
CA HIS A 54 -1.09 -2.97 -4.42
C HIS A 54 -2.13 -2.17 -3.63
N TYR A 55 -1.72 -1.01 -3.11
CA TYR A 55 -2.60 -0.16 -2.31
C TYR A 55 -3.64 0.57 -3.17
N VAL A 56 -3.27 0.98 -4.38
CA VAL A 56 -4.22 1.53 -5.37
C VAL A 56 -5.27 0.48 -5.66
N ILE A 57 -4.87 -0.73 -6.05
CA ILE A 57 -5.79 -1.86 -6.33
C ILE A 57 -6.71 -2.13 -5.15
N ALA A 58 -6.18 -2.14 -3.92
CA ALA A 58 -6.98 -2.37 -2.72
C ALA A 58 -7.99 -1.25 -2.42
N ALA A 59 -7.76 -0.03 -2.93
CA ALA A 59 -8.64 1.11 -2.74
C ALA A 59 -9.67 1.28 -3.86
N LEU A 60 -9.41 0.75 -5.06
CA LEU A 60 -10.31 0.85 -6.22
C LEU A 60 -11.60 0.03 -6.02
N ASN A 61 -12.70 0.56 -6.55
CA ASN A 61 -13.97 -0.17 -6.66
C ASN A 61 -13.99 -1.05 -7.91
N SER A 62 -14.97 -1.96 -8.00
CA SER A 62 -15.09 -2.91 -9.12
C SER A 62 -15.10 -2.25 -10.50
N ASP A 63 -15.77 -1.09 -10.67
CA ASP A 63 -15.78 -0.34 -11.94
C ASP A 63 -14.41 0.21 -12.30
N ASP A 64 -13.72 0.86 -11.35
CA ASP A 64 -12.37 1.39 -11.55
C ASP A 64 -11.38 0.25 -11.85
N LEU A 65 -11.52 -0.88 -11.12
CA LEU A 65 -10.71 -2.08 -11.31
C LEU A 65 -10.92 -2.70 -12.70
N ALA A 66 -12.15 -2.69 -13.21
CA ALA A 66 -12.46 -3.18 -14.55
C ALA A 66 -11.78 -2.33 -15.63
N CYS A 67 -11.73 -1.00 -15.44
CA CYS A 67 -11.06 -0.07 -16.37
C CYS A 67 -9.54 -0.28 -16.44
N VAL A 68 -8.92 -0.59 -15.31
CA VAL A 68 -7.47 -0.84 -15.21
C VAL A 68 -7.10 -2.32 -15.19
N SER A 69 -8.07 -3.21 -15.45
CA SER A 69 -7.90 -4.67 -15.35
C SER A 69 -6.77 -5.19 -16.24
N ASP A 70 -6.58 -4.60 -17.42
CA ASP A 70 -5.47 -4.88 -18.32
C ASP A 70 -4.10 -4.72 -17.64
N ILE A 71 -3.92 -3.62 -16.90
CA ILE A 71 -2.70 -3.30 -16.16
C ILE A 71 -2.57 -4.16 -14.89
N VAL A 72 -3.69 -4.51 -14.26
CA VAL A 72 -3.70 -5.36 -13.06
C VAL A 72 -3.34 -6.81 -13.38
N LEU A 73 -3.88 -7.33 -14.49
CA LEU A 73 -3.63 -8.70 -14.96
C LEU A 73 -2.27 -8.84 -15.62
N ASN A 74 -1.80 -7.79 -16.28
CA ASN A 74 -0.49 -7.74 -16.91
C ASN A 74 0.28 -6.48 -16.46
N PRO A 75 0.79 -6.46 -15.22
CA PRO A 75 1.52 -5.31 -14.71
C PRO A 75 2.85 -5.14 -15.47
N PRO A 76 3.17 -3.92 -15.91
CA PRO A 76 4.48 -3.66 -16.51
C PRO A 76 5.57 -3.80 -15.44
N GLN A 77 6.75 -4.31 -15.86
CA GLN A 77 7.88 -4.56 -14.96
C GLN A 77 8.43 -3.28 -14.28
N THR A 78 8.19 -2.12 -14.88
CA THR A 78 8.63 -0.82 -14.38
C THR A 78 7.46 0.15 -14.46
N ASP A 79 7.37 1.08 -13.52
CA ASP A 79 6.37 2.15 -13.50
C ASP A 79 4.92 1.65 -13.46
N SER A 80 4.67 0.49 -12.82
CA SER A 80 3.34 -0.13 -12.69
C SER A 80 2.33 0.81 -12.07
N CYS A 81 2.74 1.54 -11.02
CA CYS A 81 1.89 2.57 -10.44
C CYS A 81 1.62 3.68 -11.46
N ASN A 82 2.64 4.18 -12.17
CA ASN A 82 2.47 5.31 -13.08
C ASN A 82 1.54 4.98 -14.27
N SER A 83 1.63 3.77 -14.83
CA SER A 83 0.70 3.27 -15.85
C SER A 83 -0.73 3.23 -15.32
N LEU A 84 -0.93 2.71 -14.10
CA LEU A 84 -2.24 2.60 -13.47
C LEU A 84 -2.82 3.99 -13.16
N LYS A 85 -1.99 4.93 -12.67
CA LYS A 85 -2.35 6.35 -12.47
C LYS A 85 -2.83 6.98 -13.78
N THR A 86 -2.04 6.83 -14.85
CA THR A 86 -2.36 7.40 -16.17
C THR A 86 -3.70 6.87 -16.68
N ARG A 87 -3.95 5.57 -16.51
CA ARG A 87 -5.19 4.93 -16.95
C ARG A 87 -6.40 5.38 -16.14
N LEU A 88 -6.24 5.53 -14.82
CA LEU A 88 -7.25 6.09 -13.91
C LEU A 88 -7.61 7.52 -14.27
N ILE A 89 -6.62 8.38 -14.51
CA ILE A 89 -6.83 9.78 -14.91
C ILE A 89 -7.52 9.85 -16.28
N ALA A 90 -7.14 8.98 -17.22
CA ALA A 90 -7.78 8.91 -18.52
C ALA A 90 -9.22 8.38 -18.47
N SER A 91 -9.61 7.64 -17.42
CA SER A 91 -10.97 7.12 -17.26
C SER A 91 -11.95 8.16 -16.70
N THR A 92 -11.46 9.23 -16.08
CA THR A 92 -12.29 10.29 -15.48
C THR A 92 -12.47 11.52 -16.38
N MET A 93 -11.90 11.51 -17.60
CA MET A 93 -12.00 12.58 -18.59
C MET A 93 -12.95 12.25 -19.74
#